data_AF-A0A7S3J1Y9-F1
#
_entry.id   AF-A0A7S3J1Y9-F1
#
_cell.length_a   1.000
_cell.length_b   1.000
_cell.length_c   1.000
_cell.angle_alpha   90.00
_cell.angle_beta   90.00
_cell.angle_gamma   90.00
#
_symmetry.space_group_name_H-M   'P 1'
#
loop_
_entity.id
_entity.type
_entity.pdbx_description
1 polymer ?
#
loop_
_entity_poly.entity_id
_entity_poly.type
_entity_poly.pdbx_seq_one_letter_code
_entity_poly.pdbx_strand_id
1 'polypeptide(L)'
;EMENMQNAPVVFGLGNTFIDCSAVASHELLEKYGLQFGVPGNLTEQQIPVLNELGQLEGYHEMPGGSTLNTVRAINYLMKNKYNRENTVMYFGAIAKDEKGETIKRFLDDEGILYKFDEHEIEETEVNENGSTTVTKTNFTGQC
;
A
#
# COMPACT_ATOMS: atom_id res chain seq x y z
N GLU A 1 -3.06 -6.92 -37.10
CA GLU A 1 -3.46 -6.00 -36.01
C GLU A 1 -4.32 -6.66 -34.92
N MET A 2 -5.19 -7.63 -35.20
CA MET A 2 -6.01 -8.30 -34.16
C MET A 2 -5.22 -9.21 -33.18
N GLU A 3 -4.06 -9.73 -33.58
CA GLU A 3 -3.23 -10.61 -32.76
C GLU A 3 -2.60 -9.89 -31.56
N ASN A 4 -2.44 -8.56 -31.64
CA ASN A 4 -1.87 -7.73 -30.57
C ASN A 4 -2.91 -7.38 -29.48
N MET A 5 -4.20 -7.57 -29.74
CA MET A 5 -5.28 -7.28 -28.78
C MET A 5 -5.48 -8.40 -27.76
N GLN A 6 -4.92 -9.59 -28.01
CA GLN A 6 -5.03 -10.76 -27.14
C GLN A 6 -4.20 -10.63 -25.85
N ASN A 7 -3.20 -9.74 -25.86
CA ASN A 7 -2.25 -9.53 -24.76
C ASN A 7 -2.40 -8.18 -24.06
N ALA A 8 -3.39 -7.36 -24.44
CA ALA A 8 -3.68 -6.12 -23.74
C ALA A 8 -4.32 -6.42 -22.37
N PRO A 9 -4.06 -5.60 -21.33
CA PRO A 9 -4.76 -5.71 -20.06
C PRO A 9 -6.26 -5.60 -20.30
N VAL A 10 -7.02 -6.57 -19.78
CA VAL A 10 -8.49 -6.60 -19.86
C VAL A 10 -9.14 -6.09 -18.57
N VAL A 11 -8.35 -5.94 -17.51
CA VAL A 11 -8.78 -5.40 -16.22
C VAL A 11 -7.89 -4.23 -15.85
N PHE A 12 -8.52 -3.11 -15.52
CA PHE A 12 -7.86 -1.90 -15.06
C PHE A 12 -8.31 -1.58 -13.63
N GLY A 13 -7.35 -1.38 -12.73
CA GLY A 13 -7.59 -0.90 -11.37
C GLY A 13 -6.89 0.43 -11.13
N LEU A 14 -7.55 1.32 -10.40
CA LEU A 14 -6.98 2.58 -9.90
C LEU A 14 -7.33 2.70 -8.42
N GLY A 15 -6.35 2.98 -7.58
CA GLY A 15 -6.62 3.16 -6.16
C GLY A 15 -5.44 3.62 -5.33
N ASN A 16 -5.71 3.75 -4.03
CA ASN A 16 -4.69 4.03 -3.04
C ASN A 16 -3.86 2.77 -2.81
N THR A 17 -2.55 2.99 -2.72
CA THR A 17 -1.57 1.93 -2.53
C THR A 17 -0.84 2.21 -1.23
N PHE A 18 -0.77 1.22 -0.36
CA PHE A 18 -0.09 1.31 0.93
C PHE A 18 0.52 -0.05 1.27
N ILE A 19 1.36 -0.10 2.30
CA ILE A 19 1.81 -1.35 2.90
C ILE A 19 0.82 -1.70 4.02
N ASP A 20 0.20 -2.87 3.93
CA ASP A 20 -0.51 -3.47 5.05
C ASP A 20 0.53 -4.03 6.04
N CYS A 21 0.49 -3.53 7.27
CA CYS A 21 1.33 -4.01 8.36
C CYS A 21 0.48 -4.82 9.34
N SER A 22 0.81 -6.10 9.48
CA SER A 22 0.01 -7.05 10.25
C SER A 22 0.85 -7.76 11.28
N ALA A 23 0.36 -7.86 12.52
CA ALA A 23 1.01 -8.62 13.59
C ALA A 23 -0.04 -9.16 14.58
N VAL A 24 0.37 -10.04 15.48
CA VAL A 24 -0.47 -10.49 16.60
C VAL A 24 -0.45 -9.42 17.69
N ALA A 25 -1.52 -8.63 17.78
CA ALA A 25 -1.66 -7.55 18.75
C ALA A 25 -2.51 -7.96 19.96
N SER A 26 -2.16 -7.45 21.14
CA SER A 26 -2.95 -7.61 22.35
C SER A 26 -4.08 -6.58 22.45
N HIS A 27 -5.08 -6.84 23.29
CA HIS A 27 -6.15 -5.88 23.55
C HIS A 27 -5.62 -4.60 24.22
N GLU A 28 -4.60 -4.71 25.07
CA GLU A 28 -4.01 -3.53 25.73
C GLU A 28 -3.38 -2.56 24.71
N LEU A 29 -2.81 -3.07 23.61
CA LEU A 29 -2.26 -2.22 22.55
C LEU A 29 -3.37 -1.42 21.85
N LEU A 30 -4.54 -2.03 21.60
CA LEU A 30 -5.67 -1.34 21.00
C LEU A 30 -6.20 -0.24 21.94
N GLU A 31 -6.36 -0.54 23.22
CA GLU A 31 -6.81 0.43 24.23
C GLU A 31 -5.85 1.61 24.36
N LYS A 32 -4.53 1.34 24.38
CA LYS A 32 -3.48 2.37 24.46
C LYS A 32 -3.60 3.45 23.37
N TYR A 33 -4.03 3.07 22.17
CA TYR A 33 -4.20 3.97 21.03
C TYR A 33 -5.67 4.32 20.70
N GLY A 34 -6.61 3.88 21.54
CA GLY A 34 -8.05 4.09 21.31
C GLY A 34 -8.56 3.46 20.01
N LEU A 35 -7.95 2.36 19.57
CA LEU A 35 -8.32 1.66 18.34
C LEU A 35 -9.51 0.73 18.59
N GLN A 36 -10.51 0.79 17.72
CA GLN A 36 -11.67 -0.09 17.80
C GLN A 36 -11.40 -1.39 17.05
N PHE A 37 -11.59 -2.52 17.72
CA PHE A 37 -11.45 -3.83 17.09
C PHE A 37 -12.44 -4.00 15.92
N GLY A 38 -11.93 -4.41 14.76
CA GLY A 38 -12.72 -4.71 13.57
C GLY A 38 -13.27 -3.50 12.81
N VAL A 39 -12.87 -2.28 13.17
CA VAL A 39 -13.31 -1.05 12.50
C VAL A 39 -12.17 -0.48 11.65
N PRO A 40 -12.32 -0.40 10.31
CA PRO A 40 -11.35 0.25 9.46
C PRO A 40 -11.41 1.78 9.64
N GLY A 41 -10.26 2.44 9.57
CA GLY A 41 -10.16 3.89 9.69
C GLY A 41 -8.76 4.39 9.39
N ASN A 42 -8.64 5.72 9.23
CA ASN A 42 -7.34 6.37 9.12
C ASN A 42 -6.77 6.59 10.53
N LEU A 43 -5.47 6.37 10.69
CA LEU A 43 -4.76 6.74 11.91
C LEU A 43 -4.75 8.26 12.07
N THR A 44 -4.99 8.74 13.30
CA THR A 44 -4.66 10.11 13.69
C THR A 44 -3.16 10.23 13.97
N GLU A 45 -2.64 11.46 14.08
CA GLU A 45 -1.23 11.69 14.43
C GLU A 45 -0.82 11.00 15.75
N GLN A 46 -1.73 10.95 16.72
CA GLN A 46 -1.51 10.29 18.01
C GLN A 46 -1.46 8.76 17.90
N GLN A 47 -2.04 8.20 16.82
CA GLN A 47 -2.10 6.77 16.58
C GLN A 47 -0.94 6.28 15.70
N ILE A 48 -0.28 7.15 14.92
CA ILE A 48 0.89 6.79 14.09
C ILE A 48 1.97 6.00 14.85
N PRO A 49 2.32 6.31 16.12
CA PRO A 49 3.34 5.56 16.84
C PRO A 49 3.04 4.06 17.02
N VAL A 50 1.78 3.62 16.87
CA VAL A 50 1.41 2.20 16.93
C VAL A 50 2.18 1.36 15.91
N LEU A 51 2.53 1.96 14.76
CA LEU A 51 3.21 1.28 13.66
C LEU A 51 4.61 0.80 14.05
N ASN A 52 5.33 1.60 14.86
CA ASN A 52 6.63 1.20 15.40
C ASN A 52 6.51 0.04 16.39
N GLU A 53 5.45 0.03 17.21
CA GLU A 53 5.21 -1.03 18.19
C GLU A 53 4.78 -2.33 17.51
N LEU A 54 3.94 -2.24 16.46
CA LEU A 54 3.56 -3.39 15.63
C LEU A 54 4.78 -4.07 15.02
N GLY A 55 5.77 -3.30 14.55
CA GLY A 55 7.03 -3.82 13.98
C GLY A 55 7.88 -4.67 14.93
N GLN A 56 7.60 -4.61 16.25
CA GLN A 56 8.30 -5.39 17.27
C GLN A 56 7.51 -6.62 17.74
N LEU A 57 6.28 -6.81 17.26
CA LEU A 57 5.42 -7.90 17.69
C LEU A 57 5.71 -9.20 16.93
N GLU A 58 5.32 -10.31 17.56
CA GLU A 58 5.36 -11.62 16.93
C GLU A 58 4.42 -11.68 15.71
N GLY A 59 4.92 -12.30 14.63
CA GLY A 59 4.15 -12.44 13.40
C GLY A 59 4.03 -11.16 12.59
N TYR A 60 4.82 -10.12 12.90
CA TYR A 60 4.90 -8.92 12.07
C TYR A 60 5.26 -9.27 10.63
N HIS A 61 4.46 -8.80 9.70
CA HIS A 61 4.73 -8.88 8.27
C HIS A 61 4.12 -7.70 7.53
N GLU A 62 4.78 -7.36 6.43
CA GLU A 62 4.39 -6.30 5.51
C GLU A 62 3.97 -6.90 4.18
N MET A 63 2.90 -6.37 3.60
CA MET A 63 2.41 -6.79 2.29
C MET A 63 1.84 -5.59 1.55
N PRO A 64 1.98 -5.48 0.22
CA PRO A 64 1.29 -4.44 -0.53
C PRO A 64 -0.23 -4.57 -0.34
N GLY A 65 -0.82 -3.50 0.16
CA GLY A 65 -2.23 -3.36 0.48
C GLY A 65 -2.92 -2.31 -0.39
N GLY A 66 -4.17 -2.06 -0.05
CA GLY A 66 -5.08 -1.24 -0.85
C GLY A 66 -6.25 -2.06 -1.36
N SER A 67 -7.48 -1.59 -1.14
CA SER A 67 -8.68 -2.35 -1.52
C SER A 67 -8.71 -2.70 -3.01
N THR A 68 -8.38 -1.73 -3.87
CA THR A 68 -8.29 -1.98 -5.32
C THR A 68 -7.13 -2.90 -5.64
N LEU A 69 -5.95 -2.67 -5.04
CA LEU A 69 -4.77 -3.49 -5.27
C LEU A 69 -5.03 -4.96 -4.91
N ASN A 70 -5.59 -5.23 -3.74
CA ASN A 70 -5.96 -6.57 -3.28
C ASN A 70 -6.94 -7.25 -4.25
N THR A 71 -7.92 -6.50 -4.75
CA THR A 71 -8.89 -7.03 -5.72
C THR A 71 -8.21 -7.42 -7.04
N VAL A 72 -7.36 -6.56 -7.58
CA VAL A 72 -6.71 -6.83 -8.87
C VAL A 72 -5.66 -7.95 -8.76
N ARG A 73 -4.99 -8.08 -7.62
CA ARG A 73 -4.08 -9.21 -7.33
C ARG A 73 -4.81 -10.54 -7.31
N ALA A 74 -5.97 -10.61 -6.64
CA ALA A 74 -6.82 -11.81 -6.66
C ALA A 74 -7.29 -12.16 -8.08
N ILE A 75 -7.68 -11.16 -8.87
CA ILE A 75 -8.04 -11.37 -10.28
C ILE A 75 -6.84 -11.90 -11.07
N ASN A 76 -5.66 -11.29 -10.95
CA ASN A 76 -4.46 -11.71 -11.66
C ASN A 76 -4.08 -13.16 -11.31
N TYR A 77 -4.15 -13.53 -10.03
CA TYR A 77 -3.94 -14.91 -9.58
C TYR A 77 -4.89 -15.89 -10.29
N LEU A 78 -6.18 -15.57 -10.39
CA LEU A 78 -7.15 -16.41 -11.10
C LEU A 78 -6.85 -16.48 -12.61
N MET A 79 -6.53 -15.35 -13.24
CA MET A 79 -6.21 -15.30 -14.67
C MET A 79 -4.98 -16.14 -15.01
N LYS A 80 -3.91 -16.03 -14.20
CA LYS A 80 -2.67 -16.80 -14.37
C LYS A 80 -2.89 -18.29 -14.11
N ASN A 81 -3.40 -18.66 -12.92
CA ASN A 81 -3.40 -20.05 -12.47
C ASN A 81 -4.58 -20.88 -12.99
N LYS A 82 -5.73 -20.26 -13.25
CA LYS A 82 -6.93 -20.98 -13.71
C LYS A 82 -7.14 -20.86 -15.22
N TYR A 83 -6.83 -19.71 -15.80
CA TYR A 83 -7.12 -19.42 -17.21
C TYR A 83 -5.86 -19.36 -18.09
N ASN A 84 -4.66 -19.50 -17.51
CA ASN A 84 -3.37 -19.43 -18.20
C ASN A 84 -3.23 -18.14 -19.05
N ARG A 85 -3.65 -17.01 -18.48
CA ARG A 85 -3.57 -15.69 -19.10
C ARG A 85 -2.73 -14.76 -18.23
N GLU A 86 -1.61 -14.31 -18.79
CA GLU A 86 -0.71 -13.34 -18.17
C GLU A 86 -0.98 -11.92 -18.68
N ASN A 87 -0.42 -10.91 -18.01
CA ASN A 87 -0.52 -9.49 -18.40
C ASN A 87 -1.96 -8.99 -18.57
N THR A 88 -2.90 -9.57 -17.81
CA THR A 88 -4.34 -9.29 -17.95
C THR A 88 -4.80 -8.11 -17.11
N VAL A 89 -4.00 -7.71 -16.13
CA VAL A 89 -4.31 -6.68 -15.14
C VAL A 89 -3.32 -5.54 -15.27
N MET A 90 -3.84 -4.31 -15.27
CA MET A 90 -3.07 -3.08 -15.14
C MET A 90 -3.56 -2.32 -13.90
N TYR A 91 -2.63 -1.92 -13.02
CA TYR A 91 -2.92 -1.19 -11.80
C TYR A 91 -2.28 0.19 -11.80
N PHE A 92 -3.06 1.21 -11.47
CA PHE A 92 -2.59 2.58 -11.32
C PHE A 92 -2.72 3.02 -9.87
N GLY A 93 -1.75 3.79 -9.39
CA GLY A 93 -1.76 4.36 -8.04
C GLY A 93 -0.71 5.45 -7.87
N ALA A 94 -0.48 5.87 -6.63
CA ALA A 94 0.62 6.74 -6.26
C ALA A 94 1.45 6.08 -5.15
N ILE A 95 2.77 6.27 -5.19
CA ILE A 95 3.71 5.82 -4.16
C ILE A 95 4.76 6.91 -3.90
N ALA A 96 5.46 6.84 -2.77
CA ALA A 96 6.68 7.62 -2.58
C ALA A 96 7.88 6.93 -3.22
N LYS A 97 8.91 7.73 -3.52
CA LYS A 97 10.23 7.28 -3.96
C LYS A 97 11.07 6.85 -2.76
N ASP A 98 10.65 5.78 -2.11
CA ASP A 98 11.28 5.20 -0.92
C ASP A 98 11.40 3.67 -1.02
N GLU A 99 12.01 3.05 0.00
CA GLU A 99 12.17 1.60 0.06
C GLU A 99 10.83 0.84 0.02
N LYS A 100 9.76 1.44 0.55
CA LYS A 100 8.42 0.84 0.56
C LYS A 100 7.77 0.87 -0.82
N GLY A 101 7.90 1.99 -1.54
CA GLY A 101 7.51 2.12 -2.94
C GLY A 101 8.26 1.12 -3.82
N GLU A 102 9.56 0.96 -3.62
CA GLU A 102 10.34 -0.07 -4.32
C GLU A 102 9.90 -1.50 -3.95
N THR A 103 9.54 -1.74 -2.69
CA THR A 103 9.02 -3.04 -2.24
C THR A 103 7.70 -3.36 -2.93
N ILE A 104 6.77 -2.41 -3.00
CA ILE A 104 5.50 -2.55 -3.73
C ILE A 104 5.76 -2.92 -5.20
N LYS A 105 6.65 -2.19 -5.88
CA LYS A 105 7.00 -2.45 -7.29
C LYS A 105 7.52 -3.88 -7.48
N ARG A 106 8.48 -4.32 -6.66
CA ARG A 106 9.02 -5.69 -6.69
C ARG A 106 7.94 -6.76 -6.49
N PHE A 107 7.04 -6.58 -5.52
CA PHE A 107 5.93 -7.51 -5.31
C PHE A 107 5.00 -7.63 -6.52
N LEU A 108 4.69 -6.51 -7.18
CA LEU A 108 3.82 -6.54 -8.37
C LEU A 108 4.53 -7.15 -9.58
N ASP A 109 5.85 -6.93 -9.72
CA ASP A 109 6.66 -7.59 -10.74
C ASP A 109 6.68 -9.12 -10.54
N ASP A 110 6.88 -9.59 -9.30
CA ASP A 110 6.87 -11.02 -8.97
C ASP A 110 5.50 -11.68 -9.24
N GLU A 111 4.40 -10.93 -9.02
CA GLU A 111 3.06 -11.39 -9.34
C GLU A 111 2.70 -11.29 -10.83
N GLY A 112 3.50 -10.58 -11.63
CA GLY A 112 3.23 -10.35 -13.05
C GLY A 112 2.07 -9.39 -13.29
N ILE A 113 1.92 -8.38 -12.42
CA ILE A 113 0.90 -7.34 -12.52
C ILE A 113 1.53 -6.12 -13.18
N LEU A 114 0.94 -5.65 -14.27
CA LEU A 114 1.38 -4.41 -14.90
C LEU A 114 0.96 -3.23 -14.02
N TYR A 115 1.83 -2.24 -13.86
CA TYR A 115 1.51 -1.07 -13.06
C TYR A 115 2.00 0.25 -13.66
N LYS A 116 1.37 1.34 -13.21
CA LYS A 116 1.86 2.70 -13.35
C LYS A 116 1.64 3.45 -12.04
N PHE A 117 2.73 3.97 -11.50
CA PHE A 117 2.68 4.80 -10.31
C PHE A 117 3.01 6.25 -10.64
N ASP A 118 2.27 7.16 -10.03
CA ASP A 118 2.76 8.52 -9.78
C ASP A 118 3.72 8.45 -8.58
N GLU A 119 4.98 8.84 -8.78
CA GLU A 119 6.05 8.68 -7.79
C GLU A 119 6.45 10.05 -7.23
N HIS A 120 6.23 10.24 -5.93
CA HIS A 120 6.52 11.51 -5.25
C HIS A 120 7.74 11.41 -4.33
N GLU A 121 8.53 12.49 -4.22
CA GLU A 121 9.62 12.57 -3.24
C GLU A 121 9.05 12.78 -1.83
N ILE A 122 9.69 12.16 -0.83
CA ILE A 122 9.42 12.42 0.58
C ILE A 122 10.14 13.71 0.94
N GLU A 123 9.41 14.74 1.35
CA GLU A 123 10.00 15.96 1.91
C GLU A 123 9.86 15.92 3.44
N GLU A 124 10.99 15.99 4.15
CA GLU A 124 11.01 16.08 5.61
C GLU A 124 10.43 17.42 6.10
N THR A 125 9.75 17.39 7.25
CA THR A 125 9.12 18.57 7.86
C THR A 125 10.11 19.31 8.76
N GLU A 126 10.40 20.58 8.47
CA GLU A 126 10.99 21.52 9.43
C GLU A 126 9.89 22.35 10.12
N VAL A 127 9.88 22.35 11.45
CA VAL A 127 9.05 23.27 12.24
C VAL A 127 9.89 24.52 12.55
N ASN A 128 9.54 25.65 11.95
CA ASN A 128 10.20 26.92 12.25
C ASN A 128 9.83 27.45 13.64
N GLU A 129 10.77 28.15 14.30
CA GLU A 129 10.69 28.70 15.68
C GLU A 129 9.47 29.60 15.97
N ASN A 130 8.71 29.96 14.93
CA ASN A 130 7.60 30.91 14.98
C ASN A 130 6.22 30.24 15.07
N GLY A 131 6.17 28.90 15.20
CA GLY A 131 4.91 28.14 15.27
C GLY A 131 4.09 28.14 13.97
N SER A 132 4.69 28.61 12.85
CA SER A 132 4.11 28.51 11.52
C SER A 132 4.58 27.22 10.86
N THR A 133 3.71 26.21 10.81
CA THR A 133 3.93 25.00 10.03
C THR A 133 3.71 25.32 8.55
N THR A 134 4.79 25.41 7.78
CA THR A 134 4.70 25.46 6.32
C THR A 134 5.32 24.19 5.78
N VAL A 135 4.47 23.19 5.49
CA VAL A 135 4.53 22.18 4.41
C VAL A 135 3.48 21.10 4.78
N THR A 136 2.44 20.99 3.96
CA THR A 136 1.48 19.88 4.02
C THR A 136 1.85 18.92 2.90
N LYS A 137 2.68 17.91 3.17
CA LYS A 137 2.94 16.82 2.22
C LYS A 137 2.81 15.47 2.92
N THR A 138 1.81 14.74 2.48
CA THR A 138 1.38 13.43 2.99
C THR A 138 2.39 12.36 2.60
N ASN A 139 2.83 11.51 3.53
CA ASN A 139 3.47 10.24 3.18
C ASN A 139 2.46 9.37 2.43
N PHE A 140 2.52 9.35 1.09
CA PHE A 140 1.58 8.57 0.27
C PHE A 140 1.77 7.06 0.41
N THR A 141 2.92 6.59 0.89
CA THR A 141 3.27 5.16 1.11
C THR A 141 3.26 4.71 2.57
N GLY A 142 3.12 5.63 3.52
CA GLY A 142 3.35 5.35 4.95
C GLY A 142 2.07 5.30 5.77
N GLN A 143 1.52 4.10 5.98
CA GLN A 143 0.99 3.72 7.30
C GLN A 143 1.76 2.50 7.83
N CYS A 144 3.08 2.67 7.77
CA CYS A 144 4.16 2.20 8.62
C CYS A 144 5.33 3.15 8.32
#